data_AF-A0A969GZK6-F1
#
_entry.id   AF-A0A969GZK6-F1
#
_cell.length_a   1.000
_cell.length_b   1.000
_cell.length_c   1.000
_cell.angle_alpha   90.00
_cell.angle_beta   90.00
_cell.angle_gamma   90.00
#
_symmetry.space_group_name_H-M   'P 1'
#
loop_
_entity.id
_entity.type
_entity.pdbx_description
1 polymer ?
#
loop_
_entity_poly.entity_id
_entity_poly.type
_entity_poly.pdbx_seq_one_letter_code
_entity_poly.pdbx_strand_id
1 'polypeptide(L)'
;MISFRLLPVLITLSIAFPLGTVAQPAPENEAALLQEMLRARYALDGQEDVQILVGQLPDSLPADLPLPEEAQIIGSVVNPGSVAGGSGSTEILLRVNQSPEEIYSLYQQQLPGRGWQVEEIHEVRDGFLSQEATEISQTRSPRNFSNFFCSPSQSIYLSVSAQPQTDSSTVVNLSLSAPGSGMQSSECFLRQ
;
A
#
# COMPACT_ATOMS: atom_id res chain seq x y z
N MET A 1 11.88 92.97 6.23
CA MET A 1 12.69 91.76 6.51
C MET A 1 11.74 90.64 6.90
N ILE A 2 11.39 89.76 5.97
CA ILE A 2 10.45 88.65 6.18
C ILE A 2 11.26 87.36 6.02
N SER A 3 11.36 86.60 7.11
CA SER A 3 12.15 85.37 7.23
C SER A 3 11.30 84.19 6.79
N PHE A 4 11.59 83.63 5.61
CA PHE A 4 10.95 82.42 5.09
C PHE A 4 11.76 81.20 5.58
N ARG A 5 11.22 80.42 6.51
CA ARG A 5 11.81 79.15 6.93
C ARG A 5 11.38 78.05 5.96
N LEU A 6 12.36 77.52 5.21
CA LEU A 6 12.23 76.31 4.39
C LEU A 6 12.13 75.09 5.32
N LEU A 7 11.02 74.36 5.23
CA LEU A 7 10.87 73.01 5.79
C LEU A 7 11.41 71.99 4.75
N PRO A 8 12.36 71.11 5.09
CA PRO A 8 12.73 70.00 4.23
C PRO A 8 11.65 68.90 4.31
N VAL A 9 10.97 68.66 3.19
CA VAL A 9 10.07 67.51 3.01
C VAL A 9 10.93 66.26 2.81
N LEU A 10 11.04 65.45 3.85
CA LEU A 10 11.64 64.11 3.81
C LEU A 10 10.64 63.14 3.17
N ILE A 11 10.85 62.83 1.88
CA ILE A 11 10.10 61.79 1.17
C ILE A 11 10.69 60.45 1.58
N THR A 12 10.04 59.75 2.51
CA THR A 12 10.36 58.35 2.84
C THR A 12 9.77 57.44 1.77
N LEU A 13 10.62 56.97 0.87
CA LEU A 13 10.28 55.98 -0.14
C LEU A 13 10.27 54.58 0.50
N SER A 14 9.10 54.11 0.93
CA SER A 14 8.91 52.73 1.40
C SER A 14 8.93 51.78 0.19
N ILE A 15 10.05 51.07 -0.01
CA ILE A 15 10.12 49.95 -0.94
C ILE A 15 9.47 48.76 -0.24
N ALA A 16 8.23 48.44 -0.62
CA ALA A 16 7.59 47.18 -0.26
C ALA A 16 8.27 46.07 -1.04
N PHE A 17 9.18 45.33 -0.40
CA PHE A 17 9.64 44.06 -0.94
C PHE A 17 8.49 43.07 -0.82
N PRO A 18 7.93 42.54 -1.92
CA PRO A 18 7.08 41.38 -1.80
C PRO A 18 7.92 40.28 -1.17
N LEU A 19 7.42 39.68 -0.09
CA LEU A 19 7.89 38.40 0.40
C LEU A 19 7.68 37.40 -0.74
N GLY A 20 8.69 37.29 -1.59
CA GLY A 20 8.78 36.20 -2.54
C GLY A 20 8.89 34.95 -1.69
N THR A 21 7.83 34.13 -1.69
CA THR A 21 7.97 32.71 -1.43
C THR A 21 9.05 32.22 -2.37
N VAL A 22 10.28 32.06 -1.86
CA VAL A 22 11.35 31.39 -2.60
C VAL A 22 10.87 29.96 -2.73
N ALA A 23 10.32 29.64 -3.91
CA ALA A 23 10.05 28.28 -4.29
C ALA A 23 11.36 27.52 -4.14
N GLN A 24 11.43 26.68 -3.12
CA GLN A 24 12.57 25.83 -2.85
C GLN A 24 12.80 25.00 -4.12
N PRO A 25 14.03 24.95 -4.67
CA PRO A 25 14.29 24.22 -5.90
C PRO A 25 13.76 22.79 -5.73
N ALA A 26 12.99 22.33 -6.71
CA ALA A 26 12.51 20.95 -6.75
C ALA A 26 13.71 20.03 -6.50
N PRO A 27 13.62 19.06 -5.59
CA PRO A 27 14.77 18.22 -5.25
C PRO A 27 15.27 17.54 -6.53
N GLU A 28 16.58 17.68 -6.81
CA GLU A 28 17.27 17.11 -7.98
C GLU A 28 17.25 15.56 -8.03
N ASN A 29 16.54 14.91 -7.10
CA ASN A 29 16.44 13.47 -6.99
C ASN A 29 14.99 13.07 -6.70
N GLU A 30 14.15 13.03 -7.75
CA GLU A 30 12.76 12.57 -7.68
C GLU A 30 12.65 11.19 -7.03
N ALA A 31 13.64 10.30 -7.24
CA ALA A 31 13.67 8.98 -6.63
C ALA A 31 13.86 9.04 -5.11
N ALA A 32 14.72 9.94 -4.61
CA ALA A 32 14.87 10.15 -3.17
C ALA A 32 13.61 10.74 -2.54
N LEU A 33 12.95 11.68 -3.23
CA LEU A 33 11.67 12.23 -2.77
C LEU A 33 10.58 11.16 -2.73
N LEU A 34 10.47 10.35 -3.79
CA LEU A 34 9.51 9.25 -3.86
C LEU A 34 9.75 8.25 -2.74
N GLN A 35 11.01 7.89 -2.50
CA GLN A 35 11.38 6.98 -1.42
C GLN A 35 11.03 7.54 -0.04
N GLU A 36 11.25 8.84 0.18
CA GLU A 36 10.87 9.51 1.42
C GLU A 36 9.34 9.55 1.61
N MET A 37 8.59 9.84 0.55
CA MET A 37 7.13 9.81 0.59
C MET A 37 6.58 8.41 0.89
N LEU A 38 7.17 7.37 0.30
CA LEU A 38 6.79 5.99 0.57
C LEU A 38 7.13 5.61 2.01
N ARG A 39 8.33 5.95 2.50
CA ARG A 39 8.69 5.73 3.91
C ARG A 39 7.72 6.43 4.85
N ALA A 40 7.41 7.70 4.62
CA ALA A 40 6.47 8.45 5.45
C ALA A 40 5.06 7.84 5.41
N ARG A 41 4.64 7.26 4.28
CA ARG A 41 3.35 6.56 4.17
C ARG A 41 3.30 5.25 4.94
N TYR A 42 4.41 4.49 4.93
CA TYR A 42 4.48 3.17 5.56
C TYR A 42 5.00 3.18 7.00
N ALA A 43 5.65 4.26 7.43
CA ALA A 43 6.03 4.51 8.81
C ALA A 43 4.78 4.89 9.63
N LEU A 44 3.93 3.91 9.91
CA LEU A 44 2.85 4.03 10.88
C LEU A 44 3.46 3.85 12.29
N ASP A 45 3.07 4.71 13.23
CA ASP A 45 3.34 4.61 14.67
C ASP A 45 4.77 4.19 15.09
N GLY A 46 5.78 4.93 14.63
CA GLY A 46 7.15 4.79 15.15
C GLY A 46 7.89 3.52 14.67
N GLN A 47 7.42 2.89 13.60
CA GLN A 47 8.15 1.81 12.94
C GLN A 47 9.27 2.40 12.06
N GLU A 48 10.48 2.51 12.63
CA GLU A 48 11.65 3.08 11.94
C GLU A 48 12.32 2.11 10.96
N ASP A 49 11.97 0.82 10.99
CA ASP A 49 12.66 -0.25 10.25
C ASP A 49 11.93 -0.73 8.98
N VAL A 50 11.08 0.10 8.39
CA VAL A 50 10.41 -0.23 7.12
C VAL A 50 11.44 -0.26 5.97
N GLN A 51 11.54 -1.41 5.32
CA GLN A 51 12.41 -1.60 4.16
C GLN A 51 11.60 -1.57 2.87
N ILE A 52 11.99 -0.71 1.94
CA ILE A 52 11.37 -0.57 0.62
C ILE A 52 12.39 -1.02 -0.43
N LEU A 53 12.07 -2.06 -1.17
CA LEU A 53 12.94 -2.70 -2.16
C LEU A 53 12.31 -2.52 -3.55
N VAL A 54 12.90 -1.68 -4.40
CA VAL A 54 12.40 -1.44 -5.76
C VAL A 54 12.92 -2.51 -6.70
N GLY A 55 12.02 -3.12 -7.48
CA GLY A 55 12.34 -4.16 -8.46
C GLY A 55 12.86 -5.47 -7.87
N GLN A 56 12.73 -5.65 -6.55
CA GLN A 56 13.33 -6.76 -5.81
C GLN A 56 12.30 -7.37 -4.85
N LEU A 57 12.50 -8.65 -4.57
CA LEU A 57 11.87 -9.35 -3.45
C LEU A 57 12.77 -9.24 -2.22
N PRO A 58 12.21 -9.38 -1.00
CA PRO A 58 13.03 -9.53 0.18
C PRO A 58 13.82 -10.85 0.12
N ASP A 59 15.05 -10.85 0.65
CA ASP A 59 15.92 -12.03 0.69
C ASP A 59 15.29 -13.22 1.43
N SER A 60 14.42 -12.92 2.39
CA SER A 60 13.66 -13.90 3.15
C SER A 60 12.16 -13.58 3.10
N LEU A 61 11.40 -14.42 2.41
CA LEU A 61 9.94 -14.43 2.51
C LEU A 61 9.50 -15.30 3.69
N PRO A 62 8.43 -14.92 4.41
CA PRO A 62 7.97 -15.69 5.55
C PRO A 62 7.28 -17.00 5.13
N ALA A 63 6.96 -17.15 3.84
CA ALA A 63 6.43 -18.37 3.24
C ALA A 63 6.84 -18.50 1.75
N ASP A 64 6.88 -19.74 1.25
CA ASP A 64 7.06 -19.99 -0.19
C ASP A 64 5.76 -19.69 -0.94
N LEU A 65 5.81 -18.70 -1.83
CA LEU A 65 4.67 -18.25 -2.62
C LEU A 65 4.86 -18.58 -4.10
N PRO A 66 3.86 -19.15 -4.79
CA PRO A 66 3.91 -19.28 -6.23
C PRO A 66 3.84 -17.90 -6.88
N LEU A 67 4.90 -17.53 -7.60
CA LEU A 67 4.88 -16.34 -8.44
C LEU A 67 4.30 -16.70 -9.83
N PRO A 68 3.47 -15.84 -10.43
CA PRO A 68 3.01 -16.04 -11.80
C PRO A 68 4.18 -16.11 -12.78
N GLU A 69 4.03 -16.90 -13.84
CA GLU A 69 5.03 -16.94 -14.92
C GLU A 69 5.19 -15.55 -15.55
N GLU A 70 6.44 -15.21 -15.89
CA GLU A 70 6.80 -13.93 -16.49
C GLU A 70 6.45 -12.69 -15.64
N ALA A 71 6.19 -12.87 -14.34
CA ALA A 71 5.91 -11.75 -13.45
C ALA A 71 7.10 -10.80 -13.33
N GLN A 72 6.85 -9.52 -13.58
CA GLN A 72 7.80 -8.46 -13.29
C GLN A 72 7.60 -7.98 -11.85
N ILE A 73 8.63 -8.10 -11.02
CA ILE A 73 8.62 -7.53 -9.67
C ILE A 73 8.71 -6.01 -9.80
N ILE A 74 7.69 -5.29 -9.32
CA ILE A 74 7.72 -3.83 -9.23
C ILE A 74 8.48 -3.42 -7.96
N GLY A 75 8.24 -4.15 -6.86
CA GLY A 75 8.97 -3.98 -5.61
C GLY A 75 8.26 -4.64 -4.44
N SER A 76 8.85 -4.49 -3.26
CA SER A 76 8.28 -4.99 -2.01
C SER A 76 8.50 -4.02 -0.86
N VAL A 77 7.62 -4.10 0.13
CA VAL A 77 7.73 -3.38 1.40
C VAL A 77 7.75 -4.41 2.52
N VAL A 78 8.79 -4.39 3.35
CA VAL A 78 8.90 -5.23 4.54
C VAL A 78 8.72 -4.34 5.76
N ASN A 79 7.71 -4.66 6.55
CA ASN A 79 7.49 -4.06 7.85
C ASN A 79 7.77 -5.14 8.91
N PRO A 80 8.90 -5.08 9.64
CA PRO A 80 9.28 -6.13 10.58
C PRO A 80 8.38 -6.23 11.82
N GLY A 81 7.40 -5.32 12.00
CA GLY A 81 6.60 -5.25 13.22
C GLY A 81 7.33 -4.46 14.32
N SER A 82 6.60 -4.00 15.33
CA SER A 82 7.18 -3.25 16.45
C SER A 82 7.57 -4.16 17.62
N VAL A 83 8.62 -3.78 18.36
CA VAL A 83 9.14 -4.48 19.55
C VAL A 83 8.07 -4.59 20.68
N ALA A 84 6.97 -3.85 20.58
CA ALA A 84 5.87 -3.82 21.54
C ALA A 84 4.60 -4.55 21.07
N GLY A 85 4.76 -5.62 20.27
CA GLY A 85 3.64 -6.50 19.88
C GLY A 85 2.99 -6.20 18.53
N GLY A 86 3.68 -5.46 17.65
CA GLY A 86 3.23 -5.28 16.27
C GLY A 86 3.57 -6.51 15.42
N SER A 87 2.59 -7.07 14.71
CA SER A 87 2.81 -8.17 13.78
C SER A 87 3.42 -7.64 12.48
N GLY A 88 4.54 -8.23 12.08
CA GLY A 88 5.20 -7.87 10.83
C GLY A 88 4.33 -8.18 9.60
N SER A 89 4.55 -7.41 8.54
CA SER A 89 3.91 -7.61 7.24
C SER A 89 4.92 -7.49 6.10
N THR A 90 4.59 -8.10 4.97
CA THR A 90 5.36 -8.00 3.73
C THR A 90 4.39 -7.81 2.58
N GLU A 91 4.52 -6.71 1.86
CA GLU A 91 3.77 -6.43 0.64
C GLU A 91 4.68 -6.63 -0.57
N ILE A 92 4.17 -7.29 -1.61
CA ILE A 92 4.88 -7.53 -2.86
C ILE A 92 3.98 -7.06 -4.01
N LEU A 93 4.51 -6.16 -4.84
CA LEU A 93 3.84 -5.67 -6.03
C LEU A 93 4.46 -6.31 -7.28
N LEU A 94 3.61 -6.94 -8.07
CA LEU A 94 3.96 -7.59 -9.33
C LEU A 94 3.18 -6.94 -10.47
N ARG A 95 3.78 -6.91 -11.66
CA ARG A 95 3.10 -6.67 -12.92
C ARG A 95 3.11 -7.96 -13.74
N VAL A 96 1.96 -8.33 -14.27
CA VAL A 96 1.74 -9.58 -15.00
C VAL A 96 0.89 -9.32 -16.23
N ASN A 97 0.93 -10.20 -17.24
CA ASN A 97 0.11 -10.07 -18.45
C ASN A 97 -1.21 -10.88 -18.37
N GLN A 98 -1.32 -11.75 -17.37
CA GLN A 98 -2.50 -12.54 -17.08
C GLN A 98 -3.65 -11.68 -16.58
N SER A 99 -4.89 -12.12 -16.82
CA SER A 99 -6.09 -11.48 -16.29
C SER A 99 -6.16 -11.66 -14.76
N PRO A 100 -6.89 -10.79 -14.04
CA PRO A 100 -7.15 -11.00 -12.61
C PRO A 100 -7.69 -12.41 -12.31
N GLU A 101 -8.65 -12.91 -13.10
CA GLU A 101 -9.27 -14.23 -12.94
C GLU A 101 -8.25 -15.37 -13.08
N GLU A 102 -7.32 -15.26 -14.02
CA GLU A 102 -6.22 -16.22 -14.20
C GLU A 102 -5.28 -16.22 -13.00
N ILE A 103 -4.96 -15.03 -12.45
CA ILE A 103 -4.13 -14.90 -11.25
C ILE A 103 -4.79 -15.57 -10.04
N TYR A 104 -6.09 -15.37 -9.81
CA TYR A 104 -6.75 -16.05 -8.69
C TYR A 104 -6.80 -17.55 -8.88
N SER A 105 -7.10 -18.00 -10.09
CA SER A 105 -7.13 -19.43 -10.42
C SER A 105 -5.78 -20.08 -10.13
N LEU A 106 -4.67 -19.40 -10.45
CA LEU A 106 -3.32 -19.84 -10.11
C LEU A 106 -3.14 -20.05 -8.59
N TYR A 107 -3.47 -19.05 -7.77
CA TYR A 107 -3.28 -19.16 -6.31
C TYR A 107 -4.22 -20.19 -5.69
N GLN A 108 -5.48 -20.24 -6.11
CA GLN A 108 -6.46 -21.24 -5.64
C GLN A 108 -6.03 -22.67 -5.94
N GLN A 109 -5.39 -22.90 -7.09
CA GLN A 109 -4.92 -24.23 -7.47
C GLN A 109 -3.61 -24.61 -6.78
N GLN A 110 -2.68 -23.66 -6.65
CA GLN A 110 -1.32 -23.95 -6.22
C GLN A 110 -1.08 -23.87 -4.71
N LEU A 111 -1.77 -22.97 -3.99
CA LEU A 111 -1.55 -22.78 -2.56
C LEU A 111 -2.00 -23.97 -1.70
N PRO A 112 -3.12 -24.68 -1.98
CA PRO A 112 -3.50 -25.87 -1.20
C PRO A 112 -2.46 -26.98 -1.21
N GLY A 113 -1.78 -27.20 -2.34
CA GLY A 113 -0.66 -28.15 -2.43
C GLY A 113 0.54 -27.79 -1.56
N ARG A 114 0.61 -26.55 -1.07
CA ARG A 114 1.65 -26.04 -0.15
C ARG A 114 1.14 -25.87 1.29
N GLY A 115 -0.02 -26.44 1.61
CA GLY A 115 -0.58 -26.41 2.98
C GLY A 115 -1.37 -25.16 3.34
N TRP A 116 -1.66 -24.30 2.36
CA TRP A 116 -2.54 -23.15 2.57
C TRP A 116 -4.01 -23.56 2.45
N GLN A 117 -4.89 -22.85 3.15
CA GLN A 117 -6.32 -23.03 3.09
C GLN A 117 -6.96 -21.78 2.50
N VAL A 118 -7.93 -21.97 1.61
CA VAL A 118 -8.73 -20.86 1.07
C VAL A 118 -9.70 -20.41 2.16
N GLU A 119 -9.69 -19.12 2.47
CA GLU A 119 -10.66 -18.52 3.37
C GLU A 119 -11.80 -17.95 2.52
N GLU A 120 -12.97 -18.56 2.63
CA GLU A 120 -14.19 -17.96 2.10
C GLU A 120 -14.47 -16.71 2.94
N ILE A 121 -14.23 -15.54 2.34
CA ILE A 121 -14.64 -14.28 2.97
C ILE A 121 -16.17 -14.33 3.04
N HIS A 122 -16.69 -14.62 4.23
CA HIS A 122 -18.08 -14.35 4.51
C HIS A 122 -18.19 -12.83 4.50
N GLU A 123 -18.90 -12.25 3.53
CA GLU A 123 -19.19 -10.82 3.53
C GLU A 123 -19.79 -10.46 4.90
N VAL A 124 -18.96 -9.89 5.78
CA VAL A 124 -19.41 -9.44 7.09
C VAL A 124 -20.31 -8.24 6.79
N ARG A 125 -21.62 -8.49 6.76
CA ARG A 125 -22.64 -7.45 6.63
C ARG A 125 -22.59 -6.57 7.86
N ASP A 126 -21.77 -5.54 7.80
CA ASP A 126 -21.73 -4.50 8.82
C ASP A 126 -22.50 -3.27 8.32
N GLY A 127 -23.64 -2.98 8.95
CA GLY A 127 -24.38 -1.71 8.80
C GLY A 127 -25.33 -1.57 7.60
N PHE A 128 -26.54 -1.07 7.90
CA PHE A 128 -27.69 -0.50 7.14
C PHE A 128 -27.85 -0.61 5.60
N LEU A 129 -27.12 -1.42 4.86
CA LEU A 129 -27.40 -1.65 3.45
C LEU A 129 -28.50 -2.72 3.30
N SER A 130 -29.64 -2.27 2.80
CA SER A 130 -30.81 -3.09 2.43
C SER A 130 -30.39 -4.21 1.46
N GLN A 131 -30.93 -5.42 1.70
CA GLN A 131 -30.65 -6.65 0.95
C GLN A 131 -30.93 -6.55 -0.55
N GLU A 132 -31.68 -5.55 -0.98
CA GLU A 132 -32.11 -5.41 -2.37
C GLU A 132 -31.00 -4.89 -3.31
N ALA A 133 -29.83 -4.51 -2.78
CA ALA A 133 -28.67 -4.10 -3.58
C ALA A 133 -27.59 -5.18 -3.73
N THR A 134 -27.72 -6.35 -3.10
CA THR A 134 -26.64 -7.35 -3.05
C THR A 134 -26.53 -8.19 -4.33
N GLU A 135 -27.62 -8.38 -5.09
CA GLU A 135 -27.55 -9.03 -6.41
C GLU A 135 -26.95 -8.13 -7.51
N ILE A 136 -26.88 -6.81 -7.28
CA ILE A 136 -26.29 -5.86 -8.24
C ILE A 136 -24.78 -5.71 -8.01
N SER A 137 -24.25 -6.07 -6.84
CA SER A 137 -22.82 -5.94 -6.53
C SER A 137 -21.94 -7.01 -7.17
N GLN A 138 -22.45 -8.22 -7.42
CA GLN A 138 -21.68 -9.27 -8.10
C GLN A 138 -21.57 -9.07 -9.62
N THR A 139 -22.43 -8.25 -10.22
CA THR A 139 -22.49 -8.08 -11.68
C THR A 139 -21.96 -6.73 -12.19
N ARG A 140 -21.49 -5.83 -11.32
CA ARG A 140 -21.11 -4.46 -11.74
C ARG A 140 -19.78 -3.87 -11.29
N SER A 141 -18.99 -4.56 -10.47
CA SER A 141 -17.61 -4.10 -10.18
C SER A 141 -16.57 -5.10 -10.68
N PRO A 142 -16.18 -5.03 -11.97
CA PRO A 142 -15.11 -5.86 -12.54
C PRO A 142 -13.70 -5.42 -12.08
N ARG A 143 -13.53 -4.84 -10.90
CA ARG A 143 -12.36 -3.98 -10.65
C ARG A 143 -11.44 -4.32 -9.51
N ASN A 144 -11.85 -5.13 -8.54
CA ASN A 144 -10.95 -5.62 -7.50
C ASN A 144 -11.46 -6.98 -7.06
N PHE A 145 -10.71 -8.04 -7.33
CA PHE A 145 -10.93 -9.27 -6.57
C PHE A 145 -9.87 -9.37 -5.48
N SER A 146 -10.25 -9.94 -4.36
CA SER A 146 -9.34 -10.17 -3.25
C SER A 146 -9.65 -11.54 -2.69
N ASN A 147 -8.64 -12.41 -2.65
CA ASN A 147 -8.74 -13.71 -1.99
C ASN A 147 -7.83 -13.76 -0.77
N PHE A 148 -8.28 -14.52 0.21
CA PHE A 148 -7.70 -14.63 1.54
C PHE A 148 -7.26 -16.09 1.69
N PHE A 149 -6.00 -16.29 2.06
CA PHE A 149 -5.44 -17.61 2.27
C PHE A 149 -4.75 -17.67 3.63
N CYS A 150 -4.89 -18.81 4.29
CA CYS A 150 -4.31 -19.07 5.59
C CYS A 150 -3.25 -20.18 5.51
N SER A 151 -2.10 -19.99 6.14
CA SER A 151 -1.09 -21.05 6.34
C SER A 151 -1.10 -21.47 7.82
N PRO A 152 -1.81 -22.54 8.21
CA PRO A 152 -1.97 -22.90 9.63
C PRO A 152 -0.64 -23.27 10.29
N SER A 153 0.29 -23.87 9.55
CA SER A 153 1.59 -24.30 10.07
C SER A 153 2.52 -23.13 10.38
N GLN A 154 2.36 -22.01 9.66
CA GLN A 154 3.18 -20.81 9.81
C GLN A 154 2.45 -19.70 10.57
N SER A 155 1.15 -19.86 10.80
CA SER A 155 0.24 -18.84 11.32
C SER A 155 0.25 -17.55 10.50
N ILE A 156 0.46 -17.63 9.19
CA ILE A 156 0.53 -16.47 8.28
C ILE A 156 -0.76 -16.37 7.46
N TYR A 157 -1.20 -15.14 7.25
CA TYR A 157 -2.26 -14.79 6.31
C TYR A 157 -1.67 -14.22 5.02
N LEU A 158 -2.27 -14.56 3.88
CA LEU A 158 -1.97 -13.99 2.57
C LEU A 158 -3.23 -13.36 1.96
N SER A 159 -3.14 -12.08 1.63
CA SER A 159 -4.07 -11.40 0.73
C SER A 159 -3.51 -11.40 -0.69
N VAL A 160 -4.33 -11.81 -1.65
CA VAL A 160 -4.01 -11.64 -3.07
C VAL A 160 -5.04 -10.69 -3.67
N SER A 161 -4.58 -9.56 -4.18
CA SER A 161 -5.41 -8.64 -4.96
C SER A 161 -4.80 -8.41 -6.34
N ALA A 162 -5.63 -8.33 -7.36
CA ALA A 162 -5.20 -8.16 -8.74
C ALA A 162 -6.09 -7.09 -9.41
N GLN A 163 -5.44 -6.10 -10.00
CA GLN A 163 -6.07 -4.91 -10.57
C GLN A 163 -5.69 -4.77 -12.04
N PRO A 164 -6.67 -4.84 -12.97
CA PRO A 164 -6.39 -4.63 -14.38
C PRO A 164 -5.94 -3.18 -14.61
N GLN A 165 -4.96 -3.00 -15.50
CA GLN A 165 -4.42 -1.73 -15.92
C GLN A 165 -4.89 -1.36 -17.33
N THR A 166 -4.68 -0.10 -17.71
CA THR A 166 -5.09 0.41 -19.03
C THR A 166 -4.24 -0.12 -20.18
N ASP A 167 -3.04 -0.63 -19.91
CA ASP A 167 -2.10 -1.22 -20.86
C ASP A 167 -2.31 -2.74 -21.04
N SER A 168 -3.46 -3.26 -20.60
CA SER A 168 -3.79 -4.69 -20.57
C SER A 168 -2.92 -5.54 -19.63
N SER A 169 -2.03 -4.94 -18.84
CA SER A 169 -1.36 -5.65 -17.75
C SER A 169 -2.26 -5.70 -16.50
N THR A 170 -1.89 -6.55 -15.55
CA THR A 170 -2.51 -6.63 -14.23
C THR A 170 -1.45 -6.31 -13.18
N VAL A 171 -1.79 -5.46 -12.22
CA VAL A 171 -0.97 -5.24 -11.02
C VAL A 171 -1.49 -6.15 -9.92
N VAL A 172 -0.63 -7.01 -9.41
CA VAL A 172 -0.94 -7.95 -8.33
C VAL A 172 -0.25 -7.47 -7.06
N ASN A 173 -1.00 -7.33 -5.98
CA ASN A 173 -0.47 -7.10 -4.64
C ASN A 173 -0.65 -8.37 -3.79
N LEU A 174 0.47 -8.90 -3.32
CA LEU A 174 0.53 -9.99 -2.34
C LEU A 174 0.89 -9.39 -0.98
N SER A 175 -0.03 -9.47 -0.03
CA SER A 175 0.19 -8.99 1.34
C SER A 175 0.26 -10.18 2.28
N LEU A 176 1.43 -10.42 2.85
CA LEU A 176 1.63 -11.41 3.91
C LEU A 176 1.62 -10.71 5.26
N SER A 177 0.87 -11.26 6.21
CA SER A 177 0.80 -10.73 7.57
C SER A 177 0.85 -11.85 8.60
N ALA A 178 1.63 -11.64 9.66
CA ALA A 178 1.65 -12.52 10.82
C ALA A 178 0.38 -12.29 11.68
N PRO A 179 0.01 -13.22 12.59
CA PRO A 179 -1.20 -13.07 13.39
C PRO A 179 -1.02 -11.93 14.41
N GLY A 180 -2.08 -11.16 14.66
CA GLY A 180 -2.06 -10.00 15.59
C GLY A 180 -2.02 -8.62 14.92
N SER A 181 -1.79 -8.53 13.61
CA SER A 181 -1.92 -7.28 12.84
C SER A 181 -3.39 -6.99 12.54
N GLY A 182 -4.11 -6.45 13.53
CA GLY A 182 -5.28 -5.58 13.38
C GLY A 182 -6.54 -6.07 12.65
N MET A 183 -6.52 -7.19 11.93
CA MET A 183 -7.65 -7.66 11.13
C MET A 183 -8.01 -9.09 11.54
N GLN A 184 -9.09 -9.19 12.31
CA GLN A 184 -9.89 -10.38 12.67
C GLN A 184 -9.32 -11.74 12.20
N SER A 185 -8.19 -12.17 12.77
CA SER A 185 -7.50 -13.42 12.46
C SER A 185 -7.99 -14.60 13.30
N SER A 186 -9.17 -14.49 13.91
CA SER A 186 -9.64 -15.54 14.83
C SER A 186 -9.97 -16.83 14.07
N GLU A 187 -10.38 -16.78 12.81
CA GLU A 187 -10.85 -17.98 12.11
C GLU A 187 -9.71 -18.90 11.64
N CYS A 188 -8.59 -18.34 11.18
CA CYS A 188 -7.35 -19.09 10.89
C CYS A 188 -6.90 -19.98 12.06
N PHE A 189 -7.13 -19.53 13.30
CA PHE A 189 -6.64 -20.18 14.51
C PHE A 189 -7.69 -21.08 15.19
N LEU A 190 -8.98 -20.82 14.98
CA LEU A 190 -10.07 -21.53 15.66
C LEU A 190 -10.46 -22.88 15.00
N ARG A 191 -9.88 -23.24 13.85
CA ARG A 191 -10.20 -24.49 13.13
C ARG A 191 -9.14 -25.61 13.25
N GLN A 192 -8.27 -25.57 14.26
CA GLN A 192 -7.34 -26.67 14.57
C GLN A 192 -8.00 -27.82 15.33
#